data_AF-A0A059KQA9-F1
#
_entry.id   AF-A0A059KQA9-F1
#
_cell.length_a   1.000
_cell.length_b   1.000
_cell.length_c   1.000
_cell.angle_alpha   90.00
_cell.angle_beta   90.00
_cell.angle_gamma   90.00
#
_symmetry.space_group_name_H-M   'P 1'
#
loop_
_entity.id
_entity.type
_entity.pdbx_description
1 polymer ?
#
loop_
_entity_poly.entity_id
_entity_poly.type
_entity_poly.pdbx_seq_one_letter_code
_entity_poly.pdbx_strand_id
1 'polypeptide(L)'
;MTTRWPASPIRTWSRTRAQLSAEQLAFLARLPMRREEFGCLFVHANAWAPASWEYILGRNEAVRSMMATDCRHTFCGHVHQPALYHLSSVGKIANFSPVPGVAVPVPGHRQWLAIAGSAGQPRDGNPAAAWAMFDLGRQTLTFHRVPYDHEATAAKIIAAGLPRALGERLLVGA
;
A
#
# COMPACT_ATOMS: atom_id res chain seq x y z
N MET A 1 6.38 40.05 12.00
CA MET A 1 5.31 39.10 11.59
C MET A 1 5.96 37.80 11.16
N THR A 2 6.04 36.82 12.05
CA THR A 2 6.63 35.50 11.77
C THR A 2 5.62 34.62 11.04
N THR A 3 5.84 34.40 9.75
CA THR A 3 5.13 33.43 8.94
C THR A 3 5.31 32.04 9.55
N ARG A 4 4.26 31.51 10.18
CA ARG A 4 4.22 30.11 10.63
C ARG A 4 4.10 29.24 9.38
N TRP A 5 5.16 28.53 9.04
CA TRP A 5 5.09 27.42 8.09
C TRP A 5 4.10 26.37 8.60
N PRO A 6 3.22 25.81 7.74
CA PRO A 6 2.47 24.62 8.11
C PRO A 6 3.46 23.50 8.46
N ALA A 7 3.15 22.71 9.49
CA ALA A 7 4.05 21.75 10.10
C ALA A 7 4.87 20.93 9.06
N SER A 8 6.17 21.17 9.03
CA SER A 8 7.13 20.49 8.13
C SER A 8 7.08 18.97 8.31
N PRO A 9 7.24 18.16 7.23
CA PRO A 9 7.34 16.70 7.29
C PRO A 9 8.32 16.20 8.36
N ILE A 10 9.40 16.95 8.58
CA ILE A 10 10.43 16.68 9.59
C ILE A 10 9.84 16.70 11.00
N ARG A 11 8.95 17.65 11.31
CA ARG A 11 8.32 17.75 12.63
C ARG A 11 7.34 16.60 12.90
N THR A 12 6.58 16.20 11.90
CA THR A 12 5.70 15.03 11.99
C THR A 12 6.51 13.75 12.23
N TRP A 13 7.59 13.56 11.46
CA TRP A 13 8.50 12.43 11.63
C TRP A 13 9.13 12.39 13.03
N SER A 14 9.69 13.51 13.49
CA SER A 14 10.29 13.59 14.83
C SER A 14 9.28 13.26 15.93
N ARG A 15 8.01 13.67 15.78
CA ARG A 15 6.95 13.32 16.73
C ARG A 15 6.64 11.82 16.69
N THR A 16 6.44 11.22 15.52
CA THR A 16 6.19 9.77 15.40
C THR A 16 7.34 8.98 16.00
N ARG A 17 8.58 9.34 15.68
CA ARG A 17 9.78 8.70 16.25
C ARG A 17 9.83 8.80 17.77
N ALA A 18 9.41 9.92 18.35
CA ALA A 18 9.37 10.11 19.80
C ALA A 18 8.31 9.25 20.51
N GLN A 19 7.34 8.67 19.78
CA GLN A 19 6.36 7.73 20.35
C GLN A 19 6.86 6.28 20.36
N LEU A 20 8.02 5.98 19.75
CA LEU A 20 8.52 4.62 19.60
C LEU A 20 9.57 4.29 20.67
N SER A 21 9.42 3.12 21.30
CA SER A 21 10.43 2.57 22.21
C SER A 21 11.66 2.10 21.43
N ALA A 22 12.77 1.87 22.15
CA ALA A 22 13.99 1.31 21.57
C ALA A 22 13.73 -0.08 20.94
N GLU A 23 12.89 -0.90 21.57
CA GLU A 23 12.50 -2.21 21.06
C GLU A 23 11.70 -2.11 19.76
N GLN A 24 10.75 -1.17 19.68
CA GLN A 24 9.96 -0.93 18.46
C GLN A 24 10.85 -0.42 17.32
N LEU A 25 11.81 0.46 17.60
CA LEU A 25 12.79 0.93 16.61
C LEU A 25 13.69 -0.22 16.12
N ALA A 26 14.18 -1.06 17.03
CA ALA A 26 14.97 -2.24 16.68
C ALA A 26 14.16 -3.24 15.84
N PHE A 27 12.88 -3.44 16.17
CA PHE A 27 11.96 -4.25 15.40
C PHE A 27 11.79 -3.72 13.97
N LEU A 28 11.58 -2.41 13.78
CA LEU A 28 11.42 -1.81 12.46
C LEU A 28 12.73 -1.90 11.64
N ALA A 29 13.87 -1.68 12.28
CA ALA A 29 15.19 -1.69 11.63
C ALA A 29 15.58 -3.06 11.05
N ARG A 30 15.04 -4.16 11.60
CA ARG A 30 15.31 -5.52 11.11
C ARG A 30 14.36 -6.01 10.02
N LEU A 31 13.29 -5.27 9.71
CA LEU A 31 12.32 -5.71 8.69
C LEU A 31 12.96 -5.64 7.30
N PRO A 32 12.86 -6.72 6.50
CA PRO A 32 13.46 -6.72 5.17
C PRO A 32 12.63 -5.87 4.21
N MET A 33 13.30 -5.26 3.23
CA MET A 33 12.64 -4.50 2.16
C MET A 33 11.90 -5.40 1.16
N ARG A 34 12.28 -6.69 1.11
CA ARG A 34 11.74 -7.74 0.24
C ARG A 34 11.55 -9.01 1.04
N ARG A 35 10.42 -9.68 0.88
CA ARG A 35 10.14 -11.00 1.46
C ARG A 35 9.53 -11.91 0.39
N GLU A 36 10.11 -13.07 0.18
CA GLU A 36 9.51 -14.14 -0.63
C GLU A 36 8.96 -15.22 0.28
N GLU A 37 7.68 -15.55 0.08
CA GLU A 37 7.00 -16.56 0.89
C GLU A 37 5.82 -17.15 0.09
N PHE A 38 5.58 -18.46 0.22
CA PHE A 38 4.53 -19.17 -0.52
C PHE A 38 4.58 -18.99 -2.05
N GLY A 39 5.78 -18.82 -2.62
CA GLY A 39 5.97 -18.54 -4.05
C GLY A 39 5.54 -17.14 -4.49
N CYS A 40 5.24 -16.27 -3.52
CA CYS A 40 4.84 -14.87 -3.73
C CYS A 40 5.95 -13.93 -3.30
N LEU A 41 5.96 -12.74 -3.91
CA LEU A 41 6.82 -11.64 -3.52
C LEU A 41 6.04 -10.58 -2.74
N PHE A 42 6.57 -10.13 -1.61
CA PHE A 42 6.06 -9.01 -0.83
C PHE A 42 7.10 -7.88 -0.74
N VAL A 43 6.72 -6.68 -1.18
CA VAL A 43 7.54 -5.46 -1.15
C VAL A 43 6.67 -4.27 -0.76
N HIS A 44 7.21 -3.24 -0.11
CA HIS A 44 6.38 -2.08 0.25
C HIS A 44 5.99 -1.23 -0.97
N ALA A 45 6.97 -0.80 -1.77
CA ALA A 45 6.77 0.10 -2.90
C ALA A 45 6.82 -0.64 -4.24
N ASN A 46 7.98 -1.19 -4.59
CA ASN A 46 8.21 -1.89 -5.85
C ASN A 46 9.28 -2.97 -5.72
N ALA A 47 9.42 -3.83 -6.74
CA ALA A 47 10.36 -4.94 -6.72
C ALA A 47 11.75 -4.63 -7.31
N TRP A 48 11.89 -3.61 -8.18
CA TRP A 48 13.17 -3.34 -8.87
C TRP A 48 14.19 -2.60 -7.99
N ALA A 49 13.70 -1.70 -7.14
CA ALA A 49 14.50 -0.96 -6.17
C ALA A 49 13.63 -0.68 -4.93
N PRO A 50 13.37 -1.69 -4.08
CA PRO A 50 12.47 -1.55 -2.94
C PRO A 50 12.80 -0.38 -2.00
N ALA A 51 14.09 -0.04 -1.88
CA ALA A 51 14.59 1.05 -1.03
C ALA A 51 14.55 2.45 -1.67
N SER A 52 14.21 2.58 -2.96
CA SER A 52 14.05 3.90 -3.60
C SER A 52 12.67 4.52 -3.34
N TRP A 53 11.70 3.73 -2.85
CA TRP A 53 10.33 4.17 -2.57
C TRP A 53 9.61 4.76 -3.78
N GLU A 54 10.01 4.39 -4.99
CA GLU A 54 9.30 4.81 -6.20
C GLU A 54 7.90 4.19 -6.26
N TYR A 55 6.90 5.02 -6.58
CA TYR A 55 5.50 4.62 -6.74
C TYR A 55 5.26 3.84 -8.03
N ILE A 56 4.30 2.90 -7.98
CA ILE A 56 3.73 2.26 -9.16
C ILE A 56 2.43 2.98 -9.51
N LEU A 57 2.51 3.96 -10.39
CA LEU A 57 1.35 4.80 -10.78
C LEU A 57 0.70 4.36 -12.10
N GLY A 58 1.36 3.49 -12.86
CA GLY A 58 0.90 3.09 -14.18
C GLY A 58 1.46 1.75 -14.64
N ARG A 59 1.17 1.45 -15.91
CA ARG A 59 1.54 0.18 -16.55
C ARG A 59 3.06 0.01 -16.69
N ASN A 60 3.80 1.09 -16.90
CA ASN A 60 5.24 1.04 -17.12
C ASN A 60 5.97 0.61 -15.85
N GLU A 61 5.65 1.24 -14.72
CA GLU A 61 6.21 0.91 -13.41
C GLU A 61 5.77 -0.48 -12.96
N ALA A 62 4.51 -0.86 -13.25
CA ALA A 62 4.01 -2.20 -12.95
C ALA A 62 4.78 -3.29 -13.71
N VAL A 63 5.03 -3.09 -15.01
CA VAL A 63 5.84 -4.02 -15.82
C VAL A 63 7.27 -4.09 -15.29
N ARG A 64 7.89 -2.94 -15.01
CA ARG A 64 9.25 -2.88 -14.42
C ARG A 64 9.32 -3.68 -13.11
N SER A 65 8.30 -3.57 -12.26
CA SER A 65 8.24 -4.33 -11.00
C SER A 65 8.02 -5.83 -11.24
N MET A 66 7.12 -6.23 -12.15
CA MET A 66 6.87 -7.64 -12.43
C MET A 66 8.08 -8.34 -13.09
N MET A 67 8.85 -7.63 -13.91
CA MET A 67 10.06 -8.16 -14.55
C MET A 67 11.28 -8.23 -13.61
N ALA A 68 11.22 -7.60 -12.43
CA ALA A 68 12.31 -7.62 -11.44
C ALA A 68 12.26 -8.84 -10.50
N THR A 69 11.45 -9.85 -10.82
CA THR A 69 11.26 -11.05 -10.00
C THR A 69 10.79 -12.24 -10.84
N ASP A 70 11.15 -13.44 -10.39
CA ASP A 70 10.64 -14.69 -10.98
C ASP A 70 9.28 -15.11 -10.39
N CYS A 71 8.86 -14.51 -9.26
CA CYS A 71 7.56 -14.79 -8.66
C CYS A 71 6.41 -14.42 -9.60
N ARG A 72 5.40 -15.29 -9.66
CA ARG A 72 4.19 -15.05 -10.48
C ARG A 72 3.19 -14.11 -9.81
N HIS A 73 3.25 -13.98 -8.50
CA HIS A 73 2.39 -13.10 -7.72
C HIS A 73 3.24 -12.17 -6.87
N THR A 74 3.08 -10.86 -7.07
CA THR A 74 3.73 -9.82 -6.27
C THR A 74 2.68 -8.96 -5.59
N PHE A 75 2.88 -8.68 -4.31
CA PHE A 75 2.03 -7.82 -3.49
C PHE A 75 2.82 -6.61 -3.04
N CYS A 76 2.24 -5.42 -3.24
CA CYS A 76 2.80 -4.18 -2.72
C CYS A 76 1.73 -3.22 -2.18
N GLY A 77 2.21 -2.12 -1.62
CA GLY A 77 1.40 -1.04 -1.06
C GLY A 77 1.89 0.30 -1.56
N HIS A 78 2.24 1.19 -0.63
CA HIS A 78 2.79 2.54 -0.84
C HIS A 78 1.87 3.57 -1.53
N VAL A 79 1.18 3.18 -2.61
CA VAL A 79 0.26 4.05 -3.38
C VAL A 79 -1.05 4.32 -2.63
N HIS A 80 -1.46 3.40 -1.76
CA HIS A 80 -2.71 3.47 -0.97
C HIS A 80 -4.02 3.41 -1.79
N GLN A 81 -3.94 3.08 -3.07
CA GLN A 81 -5.08 2.83 -3.96
C GLN A 81 -5.00 1.39 -4.48
N PRO A 82 -6.04 0.56 -4.28
CA PRO A 82 -6.05 -0.80 -4.79
C PRO A 82 -5.95 -0.84 -6.31
N ALA A 83 -5.11 -1.72 -6.82
CA ALA A 83 -4.96 -1.95 -8.26
C ALA A 83 -4.48 -3.38 -8.51
N LEU A 84 -4.90 -3.95 -9.64
CA LEU A 84 -4.41 -5.25 -10.10
C LEU A 84 -3.89 -5.13 -11.53
N TYR A 85 -2.62 -5.45 -11.70
CA TYR A 85 -1.93 -5.52 -12.98
C TYR A 85 -1.62 -6.97 -13.33
N HIS A 86 -1.62 -7.28 -14.62
CA HIS A 86 -1.12 -8.56 -15.10
C HIS A 86 -0.35 -8.43 -16.41
N LEU A 87 0.68 -9.26 -16.52
CA LEU A 87 1.47 -9.44 -17.73
C LEU A 87 1.23 -10.85 -18.27
N SER A 88 0.72 -10.95 -19.50
CA SER A 88 0.54 -12.24 -20.17
C SER A 88 1.88 -12.84 -20.61
N SER A 89 1.86 -14.13 -20.94
CA SER A 89 3.03 -14.85 -21.49
C SER A 89 3.55 -14.27 -22.81
N VAL A 90 2.72 -13.54 -23.56
CA VAL A 90 3.09 -12.86 -24.82
C VAL A 90 3.42 -11.37 -24.60
N GLY A 91 3.61 -10.93 -23.36
CA GLY A 91 4.02 -9.56 -23.02
C GLY A 91 2.90 -8.51 -23.02
N LYS A 92 1.62 -8.92 -23.09
CA LYS A 92 0.49 -7.98 -23.03
C LYS A 92 0.23 -7.56 -21.59
N ILE A 93 0.31 -6.25 -21.32
CA ILE A 93 -0.02 -5.65 -20.03
C ILE A 93 -1.49 -5.20 -20.00
N ALA A 94 -2.18 -5.49 -18.91
CA ALA A 94 -3.48 -4.91 -18.61
C ALA A 94 -3.66 -4.71 -17.11
N ASN A 95 -4.50 -3.74 -16.75
CA ASN A 95 -4.83 -3.39 -15.38
C ASN A 95 -6.33 -3.20 -15.24
N PHE A 96 -6.86 -3.44 -14.06
CA PHE A 96 -8.24 -3.09 -13.73
C PHE A 96 -8.36 -2.72 -12.26
N SER A 97 -9.36 -1.88 -11.98
CA SER A 97 -9.74 -1.52 -10.62
C SER A 97 -10.53 -2.69 -10.02
N PRO A 98 -10.03 -3.31 -8.94
CA PRO A 98 -10.72 -4.43 -8.34
C PRO A 98 -12.05 -4.01 -7.71
N VAL A 99 -13.10 -4.82 -7.90
CA VAL A 99 -14.40 -4.62 -7.24
C VAL A 99 -14.36 -5.31 -5.87
N PRO A 100 -14.65 -4.60 -4.76
CA PRO A 100 -14.63 -5.20 -3.43
C PRO A 100 -15.55 -6.43 -3.32
N GLY A 101 -15.06 -7.50 -2.69
CA GLY A 101 -15.78 -8.75 -2.49
C GLY A 101 -15.83 -9.69 -3.71
N VAL A 102 -15.38 -9.24 -4.89
CA VAL A 102 -15.37 -10.06 -6.11
C VAL A 102 -14.03 -10.76 -6.24
N ALA A 103 -14.06 -12.10 -6.27
CA ALA A 103 -12.88 -12.91 -6.48
C ALA A 103 -12.40 -12.86 -7.94
N VAL A 104 -11.12 -12.58 -8.12
CA VAL A 104 -10.47 -12.53 -9.43
C VAL A 104 -9.57 -13.75 -9.60
N PRO A 105 -9.76 -14.57 -10.65
CA PRO A 105 -8.79 -15.61 -11.01
C PRO A 105 -7.43 -15.01 -11.38
N VAL A 106 -6.37 -15.46 -10.70
CA VAL A 106 -4.98 -15.03 -10.92
C VAL A 106 -4.07 -16.22 -11.25
N PRO A 107 -4.30 -16.92 -12.37
CA PRO A 107 -3.57 -18.15 -12.70
C PRO A 107 -2.06 -17.91 -12.86
N GLY A 108 -1.27 -18.90 -12.44
CA GLY A 108 0.20 -18.82 -12.38
C GLY A 108 0.94 -18.78 -13.73
N HIS A 109 0.26 -18.98 -14.87
CA HIS A 109 0.86 -18.81 -16.19
C HIS A 109 1.00 -17.33 -16.61
N ARG A 110 0.48 -16.40 -15.80
CA ARG A 110 0.66 -14.94 -15.94
C ARG A 110 1.46 -14.42 -14.75
N GLN A 111 2.07 -13.25 -14.91
CA GLN A 111 2.58 -12.49 -13.78
C GLN A 111 1.52 -11.49 -13.30
N TRP A 112 1.42 -11.35 -11.99
CA TRP A 112 0.44 -10.51 -11.31
C TRP A 112 1.14 -9.58 -10.34
N LEU A 113 0.70 -8.33 -10.32
CA LEU A 113 1.05 -7.35 -9.31
C LEU A 113 -0.22 -6.79 -8.70
N ALA A 114 -0.39 -7.02 -7.40
CA ALA A 114 -1.50 -6.51 -6.61
C ALA A 114 -1.02 -5.39 -5.69
N ILE A 115 -1.59 -4.20 -5.86
CA ILE A 115 -1.50 -3.12 -4.87
C ILE A 115 -2.68 -3.30 -3.93
N ALA A 116 -2.46 -3.67 -2.67
CA ALA A 116 -3.54 -4.05 -1.75
C ALA A 116 -4.46 -2.89 -1.34
N GLY A 117 -3.97 -1.65 -1.44
CA GLY A 117 -4.61 -0.44 -0.91
C GLY A 117 -3.96 0.00 0.40
N SER A 118 -4.76 0.55 1.32
CA SER A 118 -4.31 0.99 2.64
C SER A 118 -5.35 0.71 3.70
N ALA A 119 -4.90 0.13 4.82
CA ALA A 119 -5.76 -0.14 5.97
C ALA A 119 -6.10 1.13 6.77
N GLY A 120 -5.22 2.15 6.76
CA GLY A 120 -5.34 3.31 7.65
C GLY A 120 -5.34 4.68 6.97
N GLN A 121 -5.01 4.76 5.68
CA GLN A 121 -5.07 6.01 4.92
C GLN A 121 -5.31 5.70 3.43
N PRO A 122 -6.48 5.17 3.04
CA PRO A 122 -6.84 5.00 1.63
C PRO A 122 -6.82 6.35 0.89
N ARG A 123 -6.47 6.34 -0.40
CA ARG A 123 -6.29 7.57 -1.22
C ARG A 123 -7.12 7.57 -2.50
N ASP A 124 -8.23 6.84 -2.49
CA ASP A 124 -9.04 6.59 -3.68
C ASP A 124 -10.50 6.99 -3.54
N GLY A 125 -10.77 7.96 -2.66
CA GLY A 125 -12.11 8.52 -2.46
C GLY A 125 -13.04 7.65 -1.61
N ASN A 126 -12.54 6.53 -1.07
CA ASN A 126 -13.29 5.66 -0.16
C ASN A 126 -12.57 5.58 1.19
N PRO A 127 -13.16 6.11 2.29
CA PRO A 127 -12.52 6.12 3.60
C PRO A 127 -12.41 4.73 4.24
N ALA A 128 -13.12 3.72 3.74
CA ALA A 128 -13.04 2.36 4.28
C ALA A 128 -11.65 1.74 4.08
N ALA A 129 -11.18 1.04 5.10
CA ALA A 129 -9.91 0.31 5.08
C ALA A 129 -9.88 -0.69 3.92
N ALA A 130 -8.77 -0.74 3.19
CA ALA A 130 -8.58 -1.64 2.06
C ALA A 130 -7.53 -2.71 2.37
N TRP A 131 -7.82 -3.95 1.99
CA TRP A 131 -6.92 -5.10 2.06
C TRP A 131 -7.28 -6.12 0.98
N ALA A 132 -6.43 -7.14 0.80
CA ALA A 132 -6.66 -8.21 -0.17
C ALA A 132 -6.41 -9.60 0.43
N MET A 133 -7.22 -10.56 0.03
CA MET A 133 -7.09 -11.98 0.37
C MET A 133 -6.64 -12.75 -0.86
N PHE A 134 -5.49 -13.42 -0.76
CA PHE A 134 -5.02 -14.34 -1.79
C PHE A 134 -5.24 -15.79 -1.34
N ASP A 135 -6.09 -16.50 -2.07
CA ASP A 135 -6.29 -17.94 -1.90
C ASP A 135 -5.28 -18.70 -2.76
N LEU A 136 -4.29 -19.32 -2.11
CA LEU A 136 -3.22 -20.07 -2.77
C LEU A 136 -3.73 -21.30 -3.53
N GLY A 137 -4.73 -22.00 -2.97
CA GLY A 137 -5.25 -23.24 -3.56
C GLY A 137 -6.14 -22.97 -4.77
N ARG A 138 -6.97 -21.93 -4.71
CA ARG A 138 -7.88 -21.53 -5.80
C ARG A 138 -7.21 -20.60 -6.81
N GLN A 139 -6.05 -20.04 -6.47
CA GLN A 139 -5.39 -18.97 -7.21
C GLN A 139 -6.36 -17.81 -7.49
N THR A 140 -7.06 -17.35 -6.46
CA THR A 140 -7.98 -16.22 -6.54
C THR A 140 -7.58 -15.10 -5.61
N LEU A 141 -7.66 -13.86 -6.10
CA LEU A 141 -7.41 -12.66 -5.33
C LEU A 141 -8.72 -11.88 -5.15
N THR A 142 -9.07 -11.58 -3.91
CA THR A 142 -10.27 -10.80 -3.56
C THR A 142 -9.84 -9.55 -2.81
N PHE A 143 -10.30 -8.38 -3.27
CA PHE A 143 -10.07 -7.12 -2.55
C PHE A 143 -11.25 -6.83 -1.65
N HIS A 144 -11.00 -6.25 -0.49
CA HIS A 144 -12.01 -6.03 0.54
C HIS A 144 -11.99 -4.58 1.01
N ARG A 145 -13.17 -4.11 1.41
CA ARG A 145 -13.36 -2.85 2.12
C ARG A 145 -14.02 -3.10 3.45
N VAL A 146 -13.49 -2.49 4.50
CA VAL A 146 -14.04 -2.60 5.85
C VAL A 146 -14.24 -1.20 6.40
N PRO A 147 -15.49 -0.75 6.62
CA PRO A 147 -15.76 0.49 7.32
C PRO A 147 -15.15 0.46 8.72
N TYR A 148 -14.59 1.58 9.14
CA TYR A 148 -14.10 1.78 10.51
C TYR A 148 -14.40 3.20 10.95
N ASP A 149 -14.25 3.47 12.25
CA ASP A 149 -14.42 4.80 12.84
C ASP A 149 -13.22 5.71 12.49
N HIS A 150 -13.22 6.15 11.24
CA HIS A 150 -12.22 7.03 10.67
C HIS A 150 -12.38 8.47 11.16
N GLU A 151 -13.58 8.86 11.61
CA GLU A 151 -13.83 10.14 12.29
C GLU A 151 -13.12 10.20 13.65
N ALA A 152 -13.26 9.18 14.49
CA ALA A 152 -12.53 9.11 15.76
C ALA A 152 -11.01 9.07 15.54
N THR A 153 -10.55 8.42 14.47
CA THR A 153 -9.12 8.41 14.10
C THR A 153 -8.65 9.81 13.67
N ALA A 154 -9.43 10.52 12.86
CA ALA A 154 -9.15 11.90 12.49
C ALA A 154 -9.12 12.84 13.70
N ALA A 155 -10.06 12.69 14.63
CA ALA A 155 -10.10 13.45 15.88
C ALA A 155 -8.84 13.20 16.74
N LYS A 156 -8.38 11.95 16.86
CA LYS A 156 -7.13 11.61 17.56
C LYS A 156 -5.90 12.26 16.92
N ILE A 157 -5.82 12.30 15.59
CA ILE A 157 -4.72 12.98 14.86
C ILE A 157 -4.68 14.47 15.22
N ILE A 158 -5.85 15.13 15.20
CA ILE A 158 -5.96 16.57 15.52
C ILE A 158 -5.62 16.82 17.00
N ALA A 159 -6.14 16.00 17.91
CA ALA A 159 -5.87 16.10 19.35
C ALA A 159 -4.38 15.88 19.68
N ALA A 160 -3.69 15.02 18.93
CA ALA A 160 -2.24 14.83 19.03
C ALA A 160 -1.42 16.02 18.48
N GLY A 161 -2.08 17.08 18.00
CA GLY A 161 -1.46 18.29 17.46
C GLY A 161 -0.73 18.07 16.13
N LEU A 162 -1.06 17.00 15.39
CA LEU A 162 -0.56 16.75 14.04
C LEU A 162 -1.23 17.70 13.04
N PRO A 163 -0.67 17.88 11.83
CA PRO A 163 -1.30 18.72 10.80
C PRO A 163 -2.75 18.28 10.56
N ARG A 164 -3.70 19.21 10.68
CA ARG A 164 -5.14 18.96 10.52
C ARG A 164 -5.48 18.22 9.22
N ALA A 165 -4.79 18.57 8.13
CA ALA A 165 -4.94 17.93 6.82
C ALA A 165 -4.64 16.41 6.81
N LEU A 166 -3.92 15.87 7.81
CA LEU A 166 -3.73 14.41 7.97
C LEU A 166 -4.98 13.72 8.53
N GLY A 167 -5.77 14.41 9.36
CA GLY A 167 -7.04 13.90 9.85
C GLY A 167 -8.16 14.06 8.83
N GLU A 168 -8.27 15.25 8.23
CA GLU A 168 -9.33 15.56 7.26
C GLU A 168 -9.33 14.62 6.05
N ARG A 169 -8.15 14.22 5.57
CA ARG A 169 -8.07 13.29 4.43
C ARG A 169 -8.63 11.90 4.73
N LEU A 170 -8.68 11.48 6.00
CA LEU A 170 -9.29 10.21 6.38
C LEU A 170 -10.81 10.23 6.20
N LEU A 171 -11.44 11.40 6.29
CA LEU A 171 -12.89 11.58 6.14
C LEU A 171 -13.37 11.32 4.71
N VAL A 172 -12.46 11.49 3.74
CA VAL A 172 -12.77 11.39 2.31
C VAL A 172 -11.95 10.32 1.59
N GLY A 173 -10.97 9.71 2.26
CA GLY A 173 -10.03 8.76 1.63
C GLY A 173 -9.14 9.43 0.59
N ALA A 174 -8.46 10.53 0.96
CA ALA A 174 -7.56 11.31 0.09
C ALA A 174 -6.07 11.24 0.48
#